data_AF-A0A9X8DQ30-F1
#
_entry.id   AF-A0A9X8DQ30-F1
#
_cell.length_a   1.000
_cell.length_b   1.000
_cell.length_c   1.000
_cell.angle_alpha   90.00
_cell.angle_beta   90.00
_cell.angle_gamma   90.00
#
_symmetry.space_group_name_H-M   'P 1'
#
loop_
_entity.id
_entity.type
_entity.pdbx_description
1 polymer ?
#
loop_
_entity_poly.entity_id
_entity_poly.type
_entity_poly.pdbx_seq_one_letter_code
_entity_poly.pdbx_strand_id
1 'polypeptide(L)'
;MVESSSDRYPPTGFGAWDCGLPPYQSFRAEDFGPAIRAAIDDMVLELNSMEDDLANPDMDLTWSNVMDRIEFIDDPLGRLWNVLFFLCGVVDTPILRTTMADLQAEVLTVQSRRNQSAEICRAMEALRASAEWPHYSVEQQVLFL
;
A
#
# COMPACT_ATOMS: atom_id res chain seq x y z
N MET A 1 15.58 7.21 -18.84
CA MET A 1 15.36 8.45 -18.06
C MET A 1 14.85 7.96 -16.72
N VAL A 2 15.66 8.04 -15.67
CA VAL A 2 15.29 7.49 -14.34
C VAL A 2 14.31 8.48 -13.73
N GLU A 3 13.03 8.11 -13.64
CA GLU A 3 12.04 8.87 -12.89
C GLU A 3 12.51 9.03 -11.45
N SER A 4 12.49 10.26 -10.96
CA SER A 4 12.78 10.60 -9.57
C SER A 4 11.75 9.89 -8.69
N SER A 5 12.19 9.20 -7.64
CA SER A 5 11.31 8.56 -6.65
C SER A 5 10.27 9.51 -6.02
N SER A 6 10.46 10.82 -6.17
CA SER A 6 9.54 11.87 -5.71
C SER A 6 8.31 12.06 -6.61
N ASP A 7 8.37 11.67 -7.90
CA ASP A 7 7.27 11.90 -8.87
C ASP A 7 6.24 10.77 -8.88
N ARG A 8 6.50 9.66 -8.17
CA ARG A 8 5.59 8.50 -8.13
C ARG A 8 4.47 8.61 -7.12
N TYR A 9 4.53 9.53 -6.16
CA TYR A 9 3.54 9.56 -5.07
C TYR A 9 2.41 10.56 -5.34
N PRO A 10 1.13 10.19 -5.13
CA PRO A 10 0.04 11.14 -5.22
C PRO A 10 0.18 12.24 -4.14
N PRO A 11 -0.19 13.49 -4.45
CA PRO A 11 0.11 14.66 -3.63
C PRO A 11 -0.72 14.78 -2.34
N THR A 12 -1.67 13.89 -2.08
CA THR A 12 -2.65 14.09 -1.01
C THR A 12 -3.04 12.78 -0.32
N GLY A 13 -2.49 12.57 0.88
CA GLY A 13 -2.84 11.49 1.79
C GLY A 13 -1.95 11.56 3.04
N PHE A 14 -2.47 11.14 4.20
CA PHE A 14 -1.67 11.04 5.43
C PHE A 14 -0.61 9.94 5.21
N GLY A 15 0.61 10.33 4.80
CA GLY A 15 1.65 9.39 4.31
C GLY A 15 2.45 9.91 3.11
N ALA A 16 1.95 10.93 2.40
CA ALA A 16 2.71 11.67 1.39
C ALA A 16 3.58 12.73 2.10
N TRP A 17 4.79 12.35 2.52
CA TRP A 17 5.70 13.26 3.20
C TRP A 17 6.63 13.96 2.20
N ASP A 18 6.68 15.29 2.26
CA ASP A 18 7.40 16.16 1.30
C ASP A 18 8.89 15.82 1.10
N CYS A 19 9.53 15.15 2.07
CA CYS A 19 10.93 14.73 2.00
C CYS A 19 11.12 13.20 1.97
N GLY A 20 10.04 12.43 1.79
CA GLY A 20 10.04 10.97 1.87
C GLY A 20 10.27 10.40 3.27
N LEU A 21 10.41 11.26 4.30
CA LEU A 21 10.63 10.85 5.69
C LEU A 21 9.45 11.23 6.59
N PRO A 22 9.12 10.42 7.60
CA PRO A 22 8.08 10.75 8.55
C PRO A 22 8.42 12.04 9.31
N PRO A 23 7.50 13.03 9.38
CA PRO A 23 7.71 14.24 10.16
C PRO A 23 7.53 13.96 11.66
N TYR A 24 8.46 13.20 12.25
CA TYR A 24 8.36 12.71 13.63
C TYR A 24 8.11 13.81 14.67
N GLN A 25 8.59 15.03 14.42
CA GLN A 25 8.42 16.17 15.32
C GLN A 25 6.98 16.71 15.37
N SER A 26 6.16 16.45 14.35
CA SER A 26 4.77 16.93 14.29
C SER A 26 3.75 15.88 14.73
N PHE A 27 4.14 14.61 14.89
CA PHE A 27 3.19 13.57 15.28
C PHE A 27 2.75 13.71 16.73
N ARG A 28 1.45 13.53 16.94
CA ARG A 28 0.85 13.42 18.26
C ARG A 28 0.27 12.03 18.41
N ALA A 29 0.41 11.46 19.61
CA ALA A 29 -0.03 10.09 19.84
C ALA A 29 -1.53 9.90 19.60
N GLU A 30 -2.33 10.94 19.87
CA GLU A 30 -3.78 10.93 19.67
C GLU A 30 -4.19 10.83 18.19
N ASP A 31 -3.33 11.26 17.27
CA ASP A 31 -3.66 11.35 15.85
C ASP A 31 -3.54 10.00 15.13
N PHE A 32 -2.75 9.05 15.67
CA PHE A 32 -2.50 7.75 15.04
C PHE A 32 -3.77 6.93 14.86
N GLY A 33 -4.64 6.92 15.87
CA GLY A 33 -5.87 6.11 15.84
C GLY A 33 -6.78 6.48 14.66
N PRO A 34 -7.22 7.74 14.55
CA PRO A 34 -8.01 8.22 13.42
C PRO A 34 -7.29 8.08 12.09
N ALA A 35 -5.99 8.40 12.02
CA ALA A 35 -5.23 8.37 10.78
C ALA A 35 -5.09 6.95 10.20
N ILE A 36 -4.82 5.95 11.04
CA ILE A 36 -4.72 4.55 10.60
C ILE A 36 -6.07 4.05 10.10
N ARG A 37 -7.18 4.37 10.77
CA ARG A 37 -8.51 3.97 10.29
C ARG A 37 -8.86 4.61 8.95
N ALA A 38 -8.56 5.88 8.76
CA ALA A 38 -8.72 6.53 7.46
C ALA A 38 -7.89 5.83 6.37
N ALA A 39 -6.63 5.47 6.66
CA ALA A 39 -5.80 4.73 5.71
C ALA A 39 -6.33 3.31 5.42
N ILE A 40 -6.96 2.64 6.39
CA ILE A 40 -7.66 1.37 6.16
C ILE A 40 -8.85 1.58 5.22
N ASP A 41 -9.67 2.61 5.45
CA ASP A 41 -10.83 2.92 4.60
C ASP A 41 -10.40 3.25 3.17
N ASP A 42 -9.34 4.05 3.00
CA ASP A 42 -8.77 4.39 1.70
C ASP A 42 -8.25 3.13 0.98
N MET A 43 -7.53 2.26 1.69
CA MET A 43 -7.04 0.98 1.16
C MET A 43 -8.18 0.06 0.73
N VAL A 44 -9.27 -0.01 1.51
CA VAL A 44 -10.46 -0.81 1.16
C VAL A 44 -11.14 -0.27 -0.09
N LEU A 45 -11.29 1.04 -0.19
CA LEU A 45 -11.91 1.71 -1.34
C LEU A 45 -11.11 1.44 -2.62
N GLU A 46 -9.80 1.65 -2.57
CA GLU A 46 -8.91 1.42 -3.69
C GLU A 46 -8.86 -0.06 -4.09
N LEU A 47 -8.86 -0.97 -3.11
CA LEU A 47 -8.88 -2.41 -3.37
C LEU A 47 -10.15 -2.83 -4.08
N ASN A 48 -11.31 -2.31 -3.66
CA ASN A 48 -12.58 -2.59 -4.32
C ASN A 48 -12.56 -2.09 -5.76
N SER A 49 -12.11 -0.84 -5.99
CA SER A 49 -12.00 -0.31 -7.36
C SER A 49 -11.05 -1.13 -8.22
N MET A 50 -9.94 -1.60 -7.64
CA MET A 50 -8.98 -2.43 -8.36
C MET A 50 -9.56 -3.79 -8.72
N GLU A 51 -10.23 -4.45 -7.79
CA GLU A 51 -10.89 -5.73 -8.05
C GLU A 51 -11.99 -5.60 -9.10
N ASP A 52 -12.80 -4.55 -9.05
CA ASP A 52 -13.85 -4.28 -10.03
C ASP A 52 -13.28 -4.05 -11.45
N ASP A 53 -12.20 -3.27 -11.56
CA ASP A 53 -11.53 -3.04 -12.84
C ASP A 53 -10.93 -4.34 -13.40
N LEU A 54 -10.17 -5.08 -12.57
CA LEU A 54 -9.50 -6.31 -13.00
C LEU A 54 -10.46 -7.46 -13.31
N ALA A 55 -11.67 -7.45 -12.73
CA ALA A 55 -12.72 -8.40 -13.07
C ALA A 55 -13.36 -8.15 -14.45
N ASN A 56 -13.12 -6.98 -15.06
CA ASN A 56 -13.62 -6.67 -16.40
C ASN A 56 -12.83 -7.45 -17.46
N PRO A 57 -13.46 -8.38 -18.21
CA PRO A 57 -12.76 -9.19 -19.21
C PRO A 57 -12.23 -8.39 -20.40
N ASP A 58 -12.75 -7.19 -20.62
CA ASP A 58 -12.33 -6.30 -21.71
C ASP A 58 -11.18 -5.36 -21.29
N MET A 59 -10.71 -5.44 -20.03
CA MET A 59 -9.61 -4.63 -19.55
C MET A 59 -8.29 -5.07 -20.19
N ASP A 60 -7.58 -4.11 -20.79
CA ASP A 60 -6.22 -4.33 -21.26
C ASP A 60 -5.26 -4.33 -20.07
N LEU A 61 -4.76 -5.51 -19.69
CA LEU A 61 -3.86 -5.66 -18.55
C LEU A 61 -2.46 -5.19 -18.92
N THR A 62 -1.96 -4.19 -18.19
CA THR A 62 -0.63 -3.60 -18.37
C THR A 62 0.13 -3.62 -17.06
N TRP A 63 1.46 -3.52 -17.12
CA TRP A 63 2.27 -3.40 -15.91
C TRP A 63 1.77 -2.27 -15.00
N SER A 64 1.48 -1.09 -15.57
CA SER A 64 1.10 0.09 -14.80
C SER A 64 -0.25 -0.02 -14.12
N ASN A 65 -1.24 -0.70 -14.73
CA ASN A 65 -2.57 -0.81 -14.12
C ASN A 65 -2.70 -1.99 -13.14
N VAL A 66 -1.73 -2.91 -13.12
CA VAL A 66 -1.65 -4.00 -12.13
C VAL A 66 -0.55 -3.73 -11.11
N MET A 67 0.72 -3.80 -11.52
CA MET A 67 1.86 -3.85 -10.59
C MET A 67 2.11 -2.51 -9.90
N ASP A 68 2.09 -1.41 -10.65
CA ASP A 68 2.28 -0.08 -10.03
C ASP A 68 1.12 0.23 -9.07
N ARG A 69 -0.11 -0.16 -9.43
CA ARG A 69 -1.29 0.02 -8.57
C ARG A 69 -1.21 -0.81 -7.28
N ILE A 70 -0.68 -2.04 -7.34
CA ILE A 70 -0.36 -2.87 -6.16
C ILE A 70 0.69 -2.19 -5.27
N GLU A 71 1.70 -1.54 -5.85
CA GLU A 71 2.72 -0.81 -5.08
C GLU A 71 2.09 0.37 -4.31
N PHE A 72 1.17 1.10 -4.94
CA PHE A 72 0.55 2.28 -4.32
C PHE A 72 -0.47 1.96 -3.22
N ILE A 73 -1.24 0.87 -3.37
CA ILE A 73 -2.36 0.61 -2.45
C ILE A 73 -1.92 0.34 -1.00
N ASP A 74 -0.75 -0.26 -0.80
CA ASP A 74 -0.24 -0.59 0.54
C ASP A 74 0.45 0.58 1.23
N ASP A 75 0.89 1.56 0.44
CA ASP A 75 1.89 2.51 0.87
C ASP A 75 1.42 3.42 2.03
N PRO A 76 0.22 4.04 2.00
CA PRO A 76 -0.22 4.92 3.08
C PRO A 76 -0.36 4.19 4.42
N LEU A 77 -1.07 3.05 4.44
CA LEU A 77 -1.27 2.27 5.65
C LEU A 77 0.05 1.68 6.17
N GLY A 78 0.89 1.15 5.28
CA GLY A 78 2.18 0.59 5.62
C GLY A 78 3.12 1.61 6.28
N ARG A 79 3.20 2.82 5.73
CA ARG A 79 4.01 3.91 6.30
C ARG A 79 3.55 4.27 7.71
N LEU A 80 2.25 4.50 7.91
CA LEU A 80 1.71 4.89 9.22
C LEU A 80 1.89 3.78 10.26
N TRP A 81 1.62 2.54 9.87
CA TRP A 81 1.79 1.39 10.73
C TRP A 81 3.25 1.20 11.17
N ASN A 82 4.20 1.36 10.25
CA ASN A 82 5.63 1.29 10.54
C ASN A 82 6.09 2.40 11.48
N VAL A 83 5.59 3.63 11.31
CA VAL A 83 5.88 4.74 12.24
C VAL A 83 5.35 4.43 13.63
N LEU A 84 4.09 3.98 13.76
CA LEU A 84 3.52 3.62 15.05
C LEU A 84 4.33 2.50 15.73
N PHE A 85 4.68 1.45 14.97
CA PHE A 85 5.53 0.37 15.45
C PHE A 85 6.88 0.86 15.96
N PHE A 86 7.55 1.72 15.19
CA PHE A 86 8.81 2.32 15.60
C PHE A 86 8.66 3.15 16.88
N LEU A 87 7.65 4.02 16.97
CA LEU A 87 7.43 4.88 18.14
C LEU A 87 7.10 4.08 19.41
N CYS A 88 6.37 2.98 19.29
CA CYS A 88 6.18 2.03 20.39
C CYS A 88 7.50 1.42 20.88
N GLY A 89 8.49 1.25 20.00
CA GLY A 89 9.80 0.73 20.36
C GLY A 89 10.77 1.74 20.98
N VAL A 90 10.63 3.05 20.67
CA VAL A 90 11.60 4.08 21.10
C VAL A 90 11.06 5.10 22.11
N VAL A 91 9.78 5.48 22.03
CA VAL A 91 9.15 6.48 22.91
C VAL A 91 8.26 5.80 23.96
N ASP A 92 7.59 4.71 23.57
CA ASP A 92 6.85 3.79 24.43
C ASP A 92 5.87 4.44 25.43
N THR A 93 4.88 5.18 24.92
CA THR A 93 3.80 5.74 25.76
C THR A 93 2.60 4.78 25.86
N PRO A 94 1.82 4.82 26.96
CA PRO A 94 0.61 4.01 27.09
C PRO A 94 -0.38 4.19 25.95
N ILE A 95 -0.57 5.44 25.49
CA ILE A 95 -1.49 5.75 24.40
C ILE A 95 -1.07 5.05 23.09
N LEU A 96 0.20 5.09 22.71
CA LEU A 96 0.68 4.43 21.49
C LEU A 96 0.56 2.90 21.58
N ARG A 97 0.87 2.31 22.74
CA ARG A 97 0.69 0.86 22.96
C ARG A 97 -0.76 0.43 22.86
N THR A 98 -1.68 1.18 23.48
CA THR A 98 -3.12 0.91 23.38
C THR A 98 -3.60 1.07 21.95
N THR A 99 -3.21 2.15 21.25
CA THR A 99 -3.55 2.34 19.83
C THR A 99 -3.06 1.18 18.95
N MET A 100 -1.82 0.72 19.15
CA MET A 100 -1.28 -0.43 18.44
C MET A 100 -2.10 -1.70 18.72
N ALA A 101 -2.38 -2.00 19.99
CA ALA A 101 -3.13 -3.19 20.39
C ALA A 101 -4.56 -3.19 19.84
N ASP A 102 -5.24 -2.04 19.89
CA ASP A 102 -6.63 -1.90 19.43
C ASP A 102 -6.75 -2.07 17.91
N LEU A 103 -5.76 -1.59 17.14
CA LEU A 103 -5.82 -1.56 15.68
C LEU A 103 -5.15 -2.74 14.99
N GLN A 104 -4.33 -3.53 15.69
CA GLN A 104 -3.57 -4.63 15.09
C GLN A 104 -4.46 -5.62 14.31
N ALA A 105 -5.63 -5.94 14.86
CA ALA A 105 -6.57 -6.83 14.19
C ALA A 105 -7.16 -6.21 12.91
N GLU A 106 -7.58 -4.94 12.96
CA GLU A 106 -8.13 -4.22 11.81
C GLU A 106 -7.11 -4.15 10.65
N VAL A 107 -5.87 -3.79 10.97
CA VAL A 107 -4.76 -3.71 10.01
C VAL A 107 -4.43 -5.08 9.40
N LEU A 108 -4.36 -6.13 10.23
CA LEU A 108 -4.10 -7.48 9.73
C LEU A 108 -5.23 -7.98 8.82
N THR A 109 -6.48 -7.68 9.15
CA THR A 109 -7.64 -8.08 8.33
C THR A 109 -7.58 -7.46 6.93
N VAL A 110 -7.36 -6.14 6.82
CA VAL A 110 -7.33 -5.49 5.49
C VAL A 110 -6.12 -5.95 4.67
N GLN A 111 -4.94 -6.09 5.28
CA GLN A 111 -3.74 -6.61 4.59
C GLN A 111 -3.94 -8.06 4.12
N SER A 112 -4.55 -8.90 4.96
CA SER A 112 -4.85 -10.29 4.59
C SER A 112 -5.81 -10.37 3.42
N ARG A 113 -6.86 -9.53 3.40
CA ARG A 113 -7.79 -9.46 2.27
C ARG A 113 -7.05 -9.08 0.98
N ARG A 114 -6.26 -8.00 1.01
CA ARG A 114 -5.50 -7.53 -0.14
C ARG A 114 -4.56 -8.60 -0.68
N ASN A 115 -3.82 -9.27 0.19
CA ASN A 115 -2.87 -10.34 -0.19
C ASN A 115 -3.55 -11.62 -0.71
N GLN A 116 -4.84 -11.79 -0.46
CA GLN A 116 -5.63 -12.95 -0.89
C GLN A 116 -6.60 -12.62 -2.03
N SER A 117 -6.50 -11.44 -2.63
CA SER A 117 -7.35 -11.03 -3.74
C SER A 117 -7.15 -11.94 -4.96
N ALA A 118 -8.22 -12.65 -5.33
CA ALA A 118 -8.19 -13.56 -6.48
C ALA A 118 -8.09 -12.79 -7.81
N GLU A 119 -8.68 -11.61 -7.91
CA GLU A 119 -8.65 -10.77 -9.12
C GLU A 119 -7.22 -10.28 -9.40
N ILE A 120 -6.53 -9.79 -8.36
CA ILE A 120 -5.14 -9.35 -8.45
C ILE A 120 -4.24 -10.54 -8.84
N CYS A 121 -4.41 -11.70 -8.20
CA CYS A 121 -3.64 -12.89 -8.52
C CYS A 121 -3.82 -13.31 -10.00
N ARG A 122 -5.06 -13.35 -10.50
CA ARG A 122 -5.34 -13.67 -11.91
C ARG A 122 -4.74 -12.66 -12.87
N ALA A 123 -4.81 -11.37 -12.56
CA ALA A 123 -4.22 -10.32 -13.39
C ALA A 123 -2.69 -10.45 -13.48
N MET A 124 -2.04 -10.76 -12.35
CA MET A 124 -0.61 -11.05 -12.31
C MET A 124 -0.26 -12.28 -13.16
N GLU A 125 -0.99 -13.38 -13.03
CA GLU A 125 -0.79 -14.58 -13.85
C GLU A 125 -0.95 -14.29 -15.35
N ALA A 126 -1.94 -13.49 -15.73
CA ALA A 126 -2.16 -13.06 -17.11
C ALA A 126 -1.02 -12.21 -17.65
N LEU A 127 -0.51 -11.24 -16.87
CA LEU A 127 0.68 -10.45 -17.24
C LEU A 127 1.90 -11.35 -17.47
N ARG A 128 2.10 -12.34 -16.61
CA ARG A 128 3.20 -13.31 -16.75
C ARG A 128 3.08 -14.19 -17.99
N ALA A 129 1.85 -14.53 -18.40
CA ALA A 129 1.57 -15.31 -19.60
C ALA A 129 1.54 -14.47 -20.90
N SER A 130 1.59 -13.14 -20.79
CA SER A 130 1.46 -12.23 -21.93
C SER A 130 2.68 -12.26 -22.86
N ALA A 131 2.47 -11.83 -24.10
CA ALA A 131 3.56 -11.66 -25.08
C ALA A 131 4.55 -10.56 -24.71
N GLU A 132 4.16 -9.64 -23.82
CA GLU A 132 5.03 -8.56 -23.31
C GLU A 132 6.02 -9.03 -22.25
N TRP A 133 5.79 -10.20 -21.62
CA TRP A 133 6.63 -10.71 -20.55
C TRP A 133 8.15 -10.73 -20.84
N PRO A 134 8.62 -11.16 -22.03
CA PRO A 134 10.04 -11.16 -22.37
C PRO A 134 10.66 -9.75 -22.49
N HIS A 135 9.84 -8.72 -22.60
CA HIS A 135 10.27 -7.32 -22.73
C HIS A 135 10.33 -6.58 -21.39
N TYR A 136 9.78 -7.15 -20.31
CA TYR A 136 9.98 -6.62 -18.97
C TYR A 136 11.43 -6.75 -18.51
N SER A 137 11.86 -5.81 -17.67
CA SER A 137 13.21 -5.82 -17.09
C SER A 137 13.42 -7.04 -16.18
N VAL A 138 14.68 -7.35 -15.87
CA VAL A 138 15.00 -8.43 -14.93
C VAL A 138 14.37 -8.17 -13.56
N GLU A 139 14.40 -6.93 -13.10
CA GLU A 139 13.80 -6.50 -11.83
C GLU A 139 12.27 -6.72 -11.85
N GLN A 140 11.61 -6.35 -12.94
CA GLN A 140 10.18 -6.59 -13.13
C GLN A 140 9.82 -8.09 -13.13
N GLN A 141 10.65 -8.93 -13.75
CA GLN A 141 10.42 -10.38 -13.75
C GLN A 141 10.64 -11.02 -12.37
N VAL A 142 11.56 -10.49 -11.56
CA VAL A 142 11.84 -10.98 -10.20
C VAL A 142 10.72 -10.66 -9.22
N LEU A 143 10.00 -9.54 -9.40
CA LEU A 143 8.87 -9.16 -8.53
C LEU A 143 7.70 -10.17 -8.54
N PHE A 144 7.70 -11.13 -9.47
CA PHE A 144 6.71 -12.21 -9.56
C PHE A 144 7.11 -13.52 -8.85
N LEU A 145 8.29 -13.58 -8.23
CA LEU A 145 8.82 -14.75 -7.50
C LEU A 145 8.60 -14.63 -5.99
#